data_AF-A0A317SDH0-F1
#
_entry.id   AF-A0A317SDH0-F1
#
_cell.length_a   1.000
_cell.length_b   1.000
_cell.length_c   1.000
_cell.angle_alpha   90.00
_cell.angle_beta   90.00
_cell.angle_gamma   90.00
#
_symmetry.space_group_name_H-M   'P 1'
#
loop_
_entity.id
_entity.type
_entity.pdbx_description
1 polymer ?
#
loop_
_entity_poly.entity_id
_entity_poly.type
_entity_poly.pdbx_seq_one_letter_code
_entity_poly.pdbx_strand_id
1 'polypeptide(L)'
;LPAHATHLLQPLNVGLFSPLQRYYSNSLDEYMRKGHSSINKEEFLPILMPARQLTFTVQNIRAAWEAVGIIPFNPRPVLGGVKREVKAVSQSECLAV
;
A
#
# COMPACT_ATOMS: atom_id res chain seq x y z
N LEU A 1 -1.03 4.85 -18.42
CA LEU A 1 -0.41 4.65 -17.09
C LEU A 1 0.85 3.80 -17.29
N PRO A 2 1.93 4.02 -16.53
CA PRO A 2 3.11 3.17 -16.60
C PRO A 2 2.73 1.70 -16.35
N ALA A 3 3.44 0.76 -16.97
CA ALA A 3 3.35 -0.65 -16.59
C ALA A 3 3.68 -0.77 -15.08
N HIS A 4 2.94 -1.61 -14.35
CA HIS A 4 3.06 -1.80 -12.89
C HIS A 4 2.61 -0.65 -11.98
N ALA A 5 1.91 0.38 -12.47
CA ALA A 5 1.43 1.49 -11.64
C ALA A 5 0.22 1.16 -10.74
N THR A 6 -0.38 -0.03 -10.85
CA THR A 6 -1.56 -0.43 -10.07
C THR A 6 -1.33 -0.34 -8.55
N HIS A 7 -0.14 -0.73 -8.08
CA HIS A 7 0.17 -0.68 -6.65
C HIS A 7 0.27 0.76 -6.10
N LEU A 8 0.70 1.72 -6.95
CA LEU A 8 0.80 3.14 -6.61
C LEU A 8 -0.57 3.82 -6.55
N LEU A 9 -1.56 3.27 -7.28
CA LEU A 9 -2.90 3.81 -7.40
C LEU A 9 -3.92 3.17 -6.45
N GLN A 10 -3.49 2.27 -5.56
CA GLN A 10 -4.38 1.59 -4.63
C GLN A 10 -4.26 2.23 -3.24
N PRO A 11 -5.25 3.02 -2.77
CA PRO A 11 -5.24 3.65 -1.44
C PRO A 11 -5.00 2.64 -0.32
N LEU A 12 -5.52 1.43 -0.50
CA LEU A 12 -5.34 0.32 0.42
C LEU A 12 -3.84 -0.01 0.63
N ASN A 13 -3.08 -0.11 -0.46
CA ASN A 13 -1.64 -0.43 -0.40
C ASN A 13 -0.80 0.75 0.08
N VAL A 14 -1.17 1.97 -0.31
CA VAL A 14 -0.38 3.18 -0.01
C VAL A 14 -0.58 3.67 1.42
N GLY A 15 -1.80 3.57 1.96
CA GLY A 15 -2.15 4.21 3.23
C GLY A 15 -2.63 3.28 4.35
N LEU A 16 -3.16 2.09 4.04
CA LEU A 16 -3.88 1.28 5.05
C LEU A 16 -3.16 -0.02 5.43
N PHE A 17 -2.48 -0.69 4.49
CA PHE A 17 -1.80 -1.94 4.81
C PHE A 17 -0.61 -1.79 5.75
N SER A 18 0.18 -0.71 5.61
CA SER A 18 1.28 -0.43 6.54
C SER A 18 0.81 -0.26 8.00
N PRO A 19 -0.17 0.62 8.32
CA PRO A 19 -0.68 0.73 9.68
C PRO A 19 -1.40 -0.54 10.16
N LEU A 20 -2.14 -1.24 9.29
CA LEU A 20 -2.75 -2.53 9.64
C LEU A 20 -1.70 -3.55 10.09
N GLN A 21 -0.64 -3.72 9.31
CA GLN A 21 0.46 -4.61 9.65
C GLN A 21 1.08 -4.22 10.98
N ARG A 22 1.32 -2.92 11.21
CA ARG A 22 1.90 -2.42 12.47
C ARG A 22 1.02 -2.73 13.67
N TYR A 23 -0.27 -2.39 13.63
CA TYR A 23 -1.17 -2.67 14.75
C TYR A 23 -1.34 -4.16 14.99
N TYR A 24 -1.43 -4.96 13.92
CA TYR A 24 -1.51 -6.40 14.03
C TYR A 24 -0.25 -7.00 14.64
N SER A 25 0.95 -6.62 14.17
CA SER A 25 2.22 -7.04 14.74
C SER A 25 2.35 -6.68 16.21
N ASN A 26 1.93 -5.47 16.61
CA ASN A 26 1.93 -5.09 18.02
C ASN A 26 1.02 -5.99 18.87
N SER A 27 -0.19 -6.30 18.38
CA SER A 27 -1.11 -7.23 19.05
C SER A 27 -0.53 -8.64 19.12
N LEU A 28 0.20 -9.08 18.08
CA LEU A 28 0.91 -10.36 18.09
C LEU A 28 2.04 -10.39 19.12
N ASP A 29 2.83 -9.33 19.21
CA ASP A 29 3.93 -9.27 20.17
C ASP A 29 3.40 -9.30 21.60
N GLU A 30 2.25 -8.68 21.88
CA GLU A 30 1.59 -8.79 23.17
C GLU A 30 1.05 -10.21 23.42
N TYR A 31 0.44 -10.81 22.40
CA TYR A 31 -0.07 -12.18 22.47
C TYR A 31 1.05 -13.18 22.76
N MET A 32 2.17 -13.10 22.05
CA MET A 32 3.34 -13.95 22.29
C MET A 32 3.95 -13.73 23.68
N ARG A 33 4.00 -12.48 24.17
CA ARG A 33 4.46 -12.15 25.54
C ARG A 33 3.62 -12.77 26.64
N LYS A 34 2.36 -13.14 26.37
CA LYS A 34 1.48 -13.85 27.32
C LYS A 34 1.75 -15.36 27.37
N GLY A 35 2.76 -15.86 26.64
CA GLY A 35 3.19 -17.26 26.67
C GLY A 35 2.64 -18.11 25.52
N HIS A 36 1.96 -17.50 24.55
CA HIS A 36 1.52 -18.17 23.34
C HIS A 36 2.69 -18.31 22.35
N SER A 37 2.75 -19.43 21.63
CA SER A 37 3.85 -19.73 20.69
C SER A 37 3.41 -19.73 19.23
N SER A 38 2.11 -19.81 18.97
CA SER A 38 1.52 -19.76 17.63
C SER A 38 0.09 -19.24 17.70
N ILE A 39 -0.46 -18.89 16.55
CA ILE A 39 -1.82 -18.39 16.39
C ILE A 39 -2.59 -19.44 15.61
N ASN A 40 -3.69 -19.93 16.16
CA ASN A 40 -4.61 -20.80 15.43
C ASN A 40 -5.67 -19.97 14.68
N LYS A 41 -6.52 -20.64 13.90
CA LYS A 41 -7.56 -19.98 13.10
C LYS A 41 -8.59 -19.22 13.95
N GLU A 42 -8.82 -19.67 15.18
CA GLU A 42 -9.80 -19.08 16.10
C GLU A 42 -9.25 -17.81 16.76
N GLU A 43 -7.94 -17.75 16.98
CA GLU A 43 -7.21 -16.62 17.58
C GLU A 43 -6.91 -15.50 16.58
N PHE A 44 -6.85 -15.83 15.28
CA PHE A 44 -6.54 -14.87 14.23
C PHE A 44 -7.50 -13.67 14.19
N LEU A 45 -8.82 -13.93 14.18
CA LEU A 45 -9.83 -12.88 14.07
C LEU A 45 -9.88 -11.96 15.31
N PRO A 46 -9.87 -12.50 16.56
CA PRO A 46 -9.77 -11.68 17.77
C PRO A 46 -8.57 -10.74 17.80
N ILE A 47 -7.44 -11.12 17.22
CA ILE A 47 -6.23 -10.28 17.15
C ILE A 47 -6.35 -9.25 16.00
N LEU A 48 -6.87 -9.67 14.84
CA LEU A 48 -6.97 -8.81 13.66
C LEU A 48 -8.04 -7.72 13.80
N MET A 49 -9.19 -8.02 14.43
CA MET A 49 -10.31 -7.08 14.48
C MET A 49 -9.97 -5.75 15.18
N PRO A 50 -9.30 -5.73 16.35
CA PRO A 50 -8.85 -4.48 16.97
C PRO A 50 -7.88 -3.70 16.08
N ALA A 51 -6.90 -4.37 15.48
CA ALA A 51 -5.96 -3.73 14.55
C ALA A 51 -6.68 -3.11 13.35
N ARG A 52 -7.69 -3.80 12.82
CA ARG A 52 -8.54 -3.30 11.73
C ARG A 52 -9.33 -2.05 12.16
N GLN A 53 -9.90 -2.02 13.36
CA GLN A 53 -10.64 -0.86 13.86
C GLN A 53 -9.74 0.38 14.01
N LEU A 54 -8.49 0.19 14.47
CA LEU A 54 -7.50 1.27 14.58
C LEU A 54 -7.00 1.78 13.21
N THR A 55 -6.94 0.89 12.22
CA THR A 55 -6.50 1.27 10.87
C THR A 55 -7.58 1.92 10.03
N PHE A 56 -8.78 1.34 9.97
CA PHE A 56 -9.84 1.76 9.04
C PHE A 56 -10.70 2.89 9.62
N THR A 57 -10.04 3.95 10.08
CA THR A 57 -10.69 5.20 10.49
C THR A 57 -11.00 6.07 9.28
N VAL A 58 -11.99 6.96 9.40
CA VAL A 58 -12.34 7.92 8.34
C VAL A 58 -11.13 8.78 7.95
N GLN A 59 -10.33 9.16 8.94
CA GLN A 59 -9.13 9.95 8.79
C GLN A 59 -8.06 9.21 7.96
N ASN A 60 -7.77 7.95 8.31
CA ASN A 60 -6.78 7.14 7.58
C ASN A 60 -7.25 6.83 6.16
N ILE A 61 -8.55 6.56 5.97
CA ILE A 61 -9.13 6.35 4.65
C ILE A 61 -8.94 7.61 3.80
N ARG A 62 -9.32 8.79 4.31
CA ARG A 62 -9.13 10.06 3.58
C ARG A 62 -7.67 10.33 3.27
N ALA A 63 -6.77 10.14 4.22
CA ALA A 63 -5.33 10.30 4.01
C ALA A 63 -4.79 9.34 2.94
N ALA A 64 -5.29 8.09 2.90
CA ALA A 64 -4.92 7.13 1.87
C ALA A 64 -5.37 7.56 0.46
N TRP A 65 -6.58 8.13 0.33
CA TRP A 65 -7.08 8.67 -0.93
C TRP A 65 -6.32 9.91 -1.39
N GLU A 66 -5.92 10.76 -0.44
CA GLU A 66 -5.10 11.95 -0.71
C GLU A 66 -3.67 11.58 -1.11
N ALA A 67 -3.08 10.57 -0.45
CA ALA A 67 -1.74 10.08 -0.75
C ALA A 67 -1.63 9.50 -2.17
N VAL A 68 -2.69 8.85 -2.65
CA VAL A 68 -2.77 8.40 -4.05
C VAL A 68 -3.16 9.54 -5.00
N GLY A 69 -3.66 10.65 -4.47
CA GLY A 69 -4.00 11.82 -5.27
C GLY A 69 -5.21 11.61 -6.17
N ILE A 70 -6.13 10.70 -5.78
CA ILE A 70 -7.41 10.54 -6.49
C ILE A 70 -8.45 11.48 -5.88
N ILE A 71 -8.47 11.64 -4.55
CA ILE A 71 -9.42 12.50 -3.85
C ILE A 71 -8.70 13.33 -2.77
N PRO A 72 -8.58 14.66 -2.96
CA PRO A 72 -8.83 15.40 -4.20
C PRO A 72 -7.86 14.97 -5.32
N PHE A 73 -8.24 15.17 -6.58
CA PHE A 73 -7.39 14.80 -7.70
C PHE A 73 -6.10 15.64 -7.72
N ASN A 74 -4.97 15.01 -7.46
CA ASN A 74 -3.65 15.60 -7.45
C ASN A 74 -2.63 14.55 -7.92
N PRO A 75 -2.16 14.58 -9.18
CA PRO A 75 -1.28 13.53 -9.70
C PRO A 75 0.17 13.61 -9.17
N ARG A 76 0.54 14.69 -8.45
CA ARG A 76 1.92 14.93 -7.99
C ARG A 76 2.50 13.80 -7.10
N PRO A 77 1.77 13.27 -6.09
CA PRO A 77 2.29 12.21 -5.23
C PRO A 77 2.68 10.93 -6.00
N VAL A 78 1.92 10.59 -7.03
CA VAL A 78 2.15 9.39 -7.86
C VAL A 78 3.27 9.65 -8.87
N LEU A 79 3.29 10.81 -9.51
CA LEU A 79 4.27 11.16 -10.55
C LEU A 79 5.69 11.32 -10.00
N GLY A 80 5.86 11.71 -8.73
CA GLY A 80 7.17 11.79 -8.08
C GLY A 80 7.87 10.44 -7.87
N GLY A 81 7.11 9.34 -7.84
CA GLY A 81 7.63 7.97 -7.65
C GLY A 81 7.85 7.17 -8.94
N VAL A 82 7.33 7.64 -10.07
CA VAL A 82 7.51 6.98 -11.38
C VAL A 82 8.87 7.39 -11.95
N LYS A 83 9.90 6.56 -11.77
CA LYS A 83 11.13 6.68 -12.54
C LYS A 83 10.78 6.49 -14.02
N ARG A 84 11.04 7.51 -14.84
CA ARG A 84 10.88 7.43 -16.29
C ARG A 84 11.92 6.44 -16.81
N GLU A 85 11.52 5.23 -17.18
CA GLU A 85 12.31 4.44 -18.11
C GLU A 85 12.16 5.08 -19.50
N VAL A 86 13.09 5.97 -19.83
CA VAL A 86 13.24 6.48 -21.19
C VAL A 86 13.79 5.33 -22.02
N LYS A 87 12.93 4.63 -22.77
CA LYS A 87 13.41 3.77 -23.85
C LYS A 87 14.00 4.68 -24.92
N ALA A 88 15.33 4.65 -25.06
CA ALA A 88 16.00 5.24 -26.20
C ALA A 88 15.44 4.62 -27.48
N VAL A 89 14.85 5.44 -28.34
CA VAL A 89 14.51 5.06 -29.71
C VAL A 89 15.83 4.94 -30.46
N SER A 90 16.27 3.70 -30.74
CA SER A 90 17.38 3.44 -31.65
C SER A 90 16.98 3.91 -33.03
N GLN A 91 17.66 4.93 -33.54
CA GLN A 91 17.60 5.33 -34.94
C GLN A 91 18.33 4.27 -35.77
N SER A 92 17.59 3.28 -36.27
CA SER A 92 18.12 2.35 -37.28
C SER A 92 16.99 1.74 -38.08
N GLU A 93 16.25 2.56 -38.79
CA GLU A 93 15.41 2.17 -39.93
C GLU A 93 15.12 3.40 -40.79
N CYS A 94 16.19 3.95 -41.37
CA CYS A 94 16.07 4.94 -42.42
C CYS A 94 17.18 4.63 -43.44
N LEU A 95 16.91 3.68 -44.33
CA LEU A 95 17.46 3.53 -45.69
C LEU A 95 16.95 2.20 -46.28
N ALA A 96 15.75 2.24 -46.84
CA ALA A 96 15.29 1.27 -47.82
C ALA A 96 14.28 1.95 -48.75
N VAL A 97 14.74 2.93 -49.53
CA VAL A 97 14.28 3.25 -50.89
C VAL A 97 15.48 3.76 -51.67
#